data_AF-A0A0W1AJM2-F1
#
_entry.id   AF-A0A0W1AJM2-F1
#
_cell.length_a   1.000
_cell.length_b   1.000
_cell.length_c   1.000
_cell.angle_alpha   90.00
_cell.angle_beta   90.00
_cell.angle_gamma   90.00
#
_symmetry.space_group_name_H-M   'P 1'
#
loop_
_entity.id
_entity.type
_entity.pdbx_description
1 polymer ?
#
loop_
_entity_poly.entity_id
_entity_poly.type
_entity_poly.pdbx_seq_one_letter_code
_entity_poly.pdbx_strand_id
1 'polypeptide(L)'
;MAQKPLPPKETLLQCMSLAGSSIEGAEYFAQQFRQLLIDTKMLKECQDIMDKVNEYAEFVRHKLTANTQPWLGEQRYLTDFQNMQENLASAAAQKLSGQIDNSINLDIAFGSSGQLLRGYSAADGSALPSEQIASLDTLLTAWFAKQNKLSKDGTIYEIDYDGELITAANGAQVHANREDLIKKMMSEDAGFKTYMQEKGVNIAVQLHDYPEEYSVPETVQSVEQVSQAAKQPVAEKTNEIEPTISPSGGMSAGS
;
A
#
# COMPACT_ATOMS: atom_id res chain seq x y z
N MET A 1 18.63 5.31 -47.09
CA MET A 1 18.98 4.34 -46.02
C MET A 1 17.68 3.81 -45.47
N ALA A 2 17.48 2.50 -45.39
CA ALA A 2 16.27 1.93 -44.80
C ALA A 2 16.18 2.35 -43.33
N GLN A 3 15.04 2.90 -42.91
CA GLN A 3 14.79 3.18 -41.49
C GLN A 3 14.81 1.83 -40.76
N LYS A 4 15.69 1.68 -39.77
CA LYS A 4 15.64 0.51 -38.87
C LYS A 4 14.28 0.58 -38.15
N PRO A 5 13.45 -0.47 -38.26
CA PRO A 5 12.15 -0.47 -37.60
C PRO A 5 12.35 -0.45 -36.08
N LEU A 6 11.48 0.27 -35.37
CA LEU A 6 11.44 0.21 -33.92
C LEU A 6 11.02 -1.19 -33.45
N PRO A 7 11.65 -1.72 -32.39
CA PRO A 7 11.22 -2.99 -31.81
C PRO A 7 9.80 -2.86 -31.24
N PRO A 8 8.98 -3.92 -31.35
CA PRO A 8 7.67 -3.93 -30.71
C PRO A 8 7.82 -4.01 -29.19
N LYS A 9 6.74 -3.64 -28.48
CA LYS A 9 6.66 -3.64 -27.01
C LYS A 9 7.11 -4.98 -26.41
N GLU A 10 6.70 -6.11 -26.98
CA GLU A 10 7.04 -7.44 -26.47
C GLU A 10 8.54 -7.70 -26.48
N THR A 11 9.24 -7.28 -27.54
CA THR A 11 10.70 -7.40 -27.62
C THR A 11 11.37 -6.53 -26.57
N LEU A 12 10.87 -5.31 -26.33
CA LEU A 12 11.39 -4.46 -25.26
C LEU A 12 11.22 -5.09 -23.88
N LEU A 13 10.06 -5.70 -23.59
CA LEU A 13 9.82 -6.41 -22.33
C LEU A 13 10.72 -7.64 -22.17
N GLN A 14 10.98 -8.38 -23.23
CA GLN A 14 11.94 -9.49 -23.21
C GLN A 14 13.36 -9.01 -22.95
N CYS A 15 13.79 -7.92 -23.59
CA CYS A 15 15.08 -7.30 -23.33
C CYS A 15 15.19 -6.83 -21.87
N MET A 16 14.15 -6.22 -21.32
CA MET A 16 14.11 -5.85 -19.90
C MET A 16 14.29 -7.09 -19.02
N SER A 17 13.48 -8.14 -19.22
CA SER A 17 13.58 -9.38 -18.44
C SER A 17 14.98 -9.99 -18.48
N LEU A 18 15.65 -9.97 -19.64
CA LEU A 18 17.00 -10.52 -19.79
C LEU A 18 18.05 -9.62 -19.11
N ALA A 19 17.93 -8.32 -19.29
CA ALA A 19 18.87 -7.34 -18.73
C ALA A 19 18.74 -7.18 -17.21
N GLY A 20 17.61 -7.61 -16.62
CA GLY A 20 17.30 -7.44 -15.20
C GLY A 20 18.17 -8.23 -14.22
N SER A 21 19.02 -9.13 -14.71
CA SER A 21 19.91 -9.92 -13.87
C SER A 21 21.24 -9.23 -13.53
N SER A 22 21.55 -8.10 -14.15
CA SER A 22 22.82 -7.38 -13.96
C SER A 22 22.63 -5.88 -14.14
N ILE A 23 23.30 -5.08 -13.33
CA ILE A 23 23.26 -3.61 -13.43
C ILE A 23 23.79 -3.17 -14.80
N GLU A 24 24.94 -3.71 -15.20
CA GLU A 24 25.60 -3.41 -16.47
C GLU A 24 24.73 -3.78 -17.66
N GLY A 25 24.00 -4.90 -17.58
CA GLY A 25 23.08 -5.32 -18.63
C GLY A 25 21.91 -4.35 -18.80
N ALA A 26 21.33 -3.87 -17.71
CA ALA A 26 20.23 -2.90 -17.74
C ALA A 26 20.69 -1.51 -18.24
N GLU A 27 21.86 -1.05 -17.80
CA GLU A 27 22.48 0.19 -18.28
C GLU A 27 22.84 0.11 -19.76
N TYR A 28 23.44 -1.00 -20.19
CA TYR A 28 23.77 -1.24 -21.59
C TYR A 28 22.52 -1.26 -22.46
N PHE A 29 21.44 -1.91 -22.01
CA PHE A 29 20.17 -1.92 -22.73
C PHE A 29 19.62 -0.49 -22.91
N ALA A 30 19.59 0.31 -21.85
CA ALA A 30 19.16 1.71 -21.94
C ALA A 30 20.03 2.52 -22.90
N GLN A 31 21.35 2.34 -22.86
CA GLN A 31 22.27 3.03 -23.75
C GLN A 31 22.04 2.64 -25.22
N GLN A 32 21.89 1.35 -25.52
CA GLN A 32 21.64 0.86 -26.89
C GLN A 32 20.28 1.31 -27.41
N PHE A 33 19.24 1.30 -26.56
CA PHE A 33 17.92 1.79 -26.95
C PHE A 33 17.95 3.29 -27.26
N ARG A 34 18.64 4.08 -26.45
CA ARG A 34 18.87 5.51 -26.73
C ARG A 34 19.59 5.70 -28.07
N GLN A 35 20.65 4.95 -28.32
CA GLN A 35 21.40 5.05 -29.58
C GLN A 35 20.51 4.71 -30.78
N LEU A 36 19.68 3.66 -30.67
CA LEU A 36 18.70 3.31 -31.69
C LEU A 36 17.74 4.47 -31.98
N LEU A 37 17.20 5.12 -30.96
CA LEU A 37 16.30 6.26 -31.10
C LEU A 37 16.97 7.49 -31.72
N ILE A 38 18.26 7.71 -31.45
CA ILE A 38 19.05 8.78 -32.08
C ILE A 38 19.26 8.47 -33.57
N ASP A 39 19.65 7.24 -33.89
CA ASP A 39 19.90 6.79 -35.26
C ASP A 39 18.62 6.86 -36.13
N THR A 40 17.46 6.56 -35.54
CA THR A 40 16.16 6.64 -36.22
C THR A 40 15.54 8.04 -36.18
N LYS A 41 16.13 8.99 -35.44
CA LYS A 41 15.62 10.35 -35.18
C LYS A 41 14.27 10.39 -34.45
N MET A 42 13.92 9.33 -33.73
CA MET A 42 12.64 9.19 -33.01
C MET A 42 12.75 9.49 -31.51
N LEU A 43 13.91 9.97 -31.04
CA LEU A 43 14.15 10.26 -29.62
C LEU A 43 13.03 11.11 -28.98
N LYS A 44 12.62 12.19 -29.65
CA LYS A 44 11.58 13.10 -29.12
C LYS A 44 10.19 12.43 -29.08
N GLU A 45 9.90 11.59 -30.06
CA GLU A 45 8.60 10.91 -30.19
C GLU A 45 8.48 9.74 -29.20
N CYS A 46 9.61 9.09 -28.90
CA CYS A 46 9.69 7.95 -27.99
C CYS A 46 10.26 8.31 -26.62
N GLN A 47 10.24 9.59 -26.23
CA GLN A 47 10.82 10.04 -24.96
C GLN A 47 10.20 9.33 -23.76
N ASP A 48 8.87 9.16 -23.73
CA ASP A 48 8.17 8.42 -22.67
C ASP A 48 8.65 6.96 -22.54
N ILE A 49 8.91 6.29 -23.66
CA ILE A 49 9.44 4.91 -23.65
C ILE A 49 10.89 4.90 -23.16
N MET A 50 11.69 5.88 -23.61
CA MET A 50 13.07 6.03 -23.17
C MET A 50 13.15 6.30 -21.66
N ASP A 51 12.25 7.12 -21.12
CA ASP A 51 12.17 7.43 -19.69
C ASP A 51 11.85 6.17 -18.88
N LYS A 52 10.88 5.37 -19.31
CA LYS A 52 10.59 4.05 -18.70
C LYS A 52 11.76 3.07 -18.76
N VAL A 53 12.54 3.09 -19.84
CA VAL A 53 13.76 2.27 -19.95
C VAL A 53 14.85 2.75 -18.98
N ASN A 54 15.01 4.06 -18.80
CA ASN A 54 15.94 4.60 -17.80
C ASN A 54 15.46 4.29 -16.38
N GLU A 55 14.17 4.46 -16.09
CA GLU A 55 13.56 4.08 -14.80
C GLU A 55 13.78 2.60 -14.50
N TYR A 56 13.66 1.73 -15.51
CA TYR A 56 13.97 0.31 -15.37
C TYR A 56 15.45 0.07 -15.02
N ALA A 57 16.38 0.74 -15.69
CA ALA A 57 17.81 0.60 -15.39
C ALA A 57 18.13 1.07 -13.96
N GLU A 58 17.54 2.18 -13.53
CA GLU A 58 17.65 2.67 -12.15
C GLU A 58 17.01 1.69 -11.14
N PHE A 59 15.86 1.10 -11.47
CA PHE A 59 15.24 0.05 -10.66
C PHE A 59 16.17 -1.15 -10.48
N VAL A 60 16.76 -1.65 -11.57
CA VAL A 60 17.71 -2.79 -11.51
C VAL A 60 18.93 -2.42 -10.69
N ARG A 61 19.46 -1.20 -10.85
CA ARG A 61 20.57 -0.68 -10.04
C ARG A 61 20.21 -0.70 -8.56
N HIS A 62 19.10 -0.09 -8.17
CA HIS A 62 18.65 -0.10 -6.77
C HIS A 62 18.34 -1.51 -6.25
N LYS A 63 17.81 -2.41 -7.08
CA LYS A 63 17.55 -3.80 -6.68
C LYS A 63 18.83 -4.58 -6.40
N LEU A 64 19.82 -4.48 -7.29
CA LEU A 64 21.01 -5.32 -7.29
C LEU A 64 22.20 -4.72 -6.54
N THR A 65 22.24 -3.41 -6.31
CA THR A 65 23.28 -2.81 -5.46
C THR A 65 23.15 -3.36 -4.04
N ALA A 66 24.07 -4.24 -3.66
CA ALA A 66 24.17 -4.72 -2.30
C ALA A 66 24.97 -3.71 -1.47
N ASN A 67 24.38 -3.20 -0.39
CA ASN A 67 25.10 -2.38 0.61
C ASN A 67 25.79 -3.21 1.70
N THR A 68 25.81 -4.54 1.54
CA THR A 68 26.51 -5.44 2.46
C THR A 68 27.91 -5.73 1.95
N GLN A 69 28.85 -5.94 2.88
CA GLN A 69 30.18 -6.45 2.60
C GLN A 69 30.32 -7.91 3.09
N PRO A 70 29.97 -8.91 2.26
CA PRO A 70 30.07 -10.32 2.65
C PRO A 70 31.47 -10.72 3.12
N TRP A 71 32.50 -10.10 2.55
CA TRP A 71 33.89 -10.32 2.90
C TRP A 71 34.28 -9.81 4.30
N LEU A 72 33.49 -8.92 4.90
CA LEU A 72 33.60 -8.50 6.29
C LEU A 72 32.70 -9.32 7.23
N GLY A 73 32.02 -10.36 6.71
CA GLY A 73 31.08 -11.17 7.46
C GLY A 73 29.67 -10.58 7.57
N GLU A 74 29.38 -9.49 6.85
CA GLU A 74 28.02 -8.94 6.79
C GLU A 74 27.13 -9.84 5.93
N GLN A 75 26.05 -10.36 6.51
CA GLN A 75 25.08 -11.14 5.77
C GLN A 75 24.01 -10.25 5.14
N ARG A 76 23.51 -10.66 3.97
CA ARG A 76 22.37 -10.01 3.34
C ARG A 76 21.09 -10.46 4.05
N TYR A 77 20.65 -9.64 5.02
CA TYR A 77 19.40 -9.88 5.75
C TYR A 77 18.16 -9.31 5.02
N LEU A 78 18.38 -8.48 4.00
CA LEU A 78 17.30 -7.83 3.25
C LEU A 78 16.93 -8.64 2.00
N THR A 79 15.63 -8.75 1.74
CA THR A 79 15.11 -9.26 0.46
C THR A 79 15.40 -8.29 -0.67
N ASP A 80 15.23 -8.69 -1.93
CA ASP A 80 15.46 -7.80 -3.06
C ASP A 80 14.55 -6.55 -3.02
N PHE A 81 13.29 -6.71 -2.61
CA PHE A 81 12.35 -5.60 -2.41
C PHE A 81 12.83 -4.66 -1.30
N GLN A 82 13.20 -5.20 -0.14
CA GLN A 82 13.70 -4.40 0.98
C GLN A 82 15.01 -3.68 0.63
N ASN A 83 15.92 -4.35 -0.08
CA ASN A 83 17.19 -3.79 -0.53
C ASN A 83 16.96 -2.63 -1.51
N MET A 84 16.02 -2.80 -2.45
CA MET A 84 15.63 -1.72 -3.36
C MET A 84 15.12 -0.51 -2.59
N GLN A 85 14.19 -0.71 -1.65
CA GLN A 85 13.63 0.37 -0.85
C GLN A 85 14.71 1.07 0.00
N GLU A 86 15.63 0.30 0.57
CA GLU A 86 16.75 0.84 1.34
C GLU A 86 17.73 1.68 0.49
N ASN A 87 17.96 1.27 -0.75
CA ASN A 87 18.77 2.05 -1.69
C ASN A 87 18.06 3.33 -2.13
N LEU A 88 16.74 3.29 -2.38
CA LEU A 88 15.94 4.48 -2.66
C LEU A 88 15.96 5.45 -1.48
N ALA A 89 15.79 4.95 -0.25
CA ALA A 89 15.91 5.73 0.97
C ALA A 89 17.30 6.36 1.13
N SER A 90 18.37 5.64 0.83
CA SER A 90 19.73 6.16 0.92
C SER A 90 19.98 7.29 -0.09
N ALA A 91 19.48 7.15 -1.33
CA ALA A 91 19.51 8.21 -2.32
C ALA A 91 18.66 9.42 -1.90
N ALA A 92 17.48 9.20 -1.30
CA ALA A 92 16.62 10.26 -0.79
C ALA A 92 17.29 11.02 0.38
N ALA A 93 17.90 10.32 1.33
CA ALA A 93 18.64 10.92 2.43
C ALA A 93 19.82 11.79 1.93
N GLN A 94 20.54 11.32 0.91
CA GLN A 94 21.60 12.11 0.28
C GLN A 94 21.08 13.39 -0.38
N LYS A 95 19.88 13.38 -0.98
CA LYS A 95 19.26 14.59 -1.53
C LYS A 95 18.88 15.59 -0.42
N LEU A 96 18.42 15.08 0.73
CA LEU A 96 18.10 15.91 1.88
C LEU A 96 19.35 16.50 2.57
N SER A 97 20.48 15.81 2.47
CA SER A 97 21.76 16.26 3.02
C SER A 97 22.16 17.62 2.43
N GLY A 98 22.20 18.65 3.29
CA GLY A 98 22.52 20.02 2.89
C GLY A 98 21.33 20.86 2.43
N GLN A 99 20.10 20.31 2.44
CA GLN A 99 18.86 21.05 2.24
C GLN A 99 18.10 21.30 3.54
N ILE A 100 18.40 20.53 4.59
CA ILE A 100 17.73 20.56 5.88
C ILE A 100 18.80 20.71 6.97
N ASP A 101 18.89 21.91 7.53
CA ASP A 101 19.86 22.24 8.59
C ASP A 101 19.35 21.92 10.00
N ASN A 102 18.02 21.77 10.15
CA ASN A 102 17.34 21.61 11.43
C ASN A 102 16.57 20.29 11.52
N SER A 103 16.20 19.89 12.74
CA SER A 103 15.34 18.73 12.95
C SER A 103 14.00 18.89 12.22
N ILE A 104 13.50 17.79 11.67
CA ILE A 104 12.17 17.71 11.06
C ILE A 104 11.19 17.19 12.12
N ASN A 105 9.95 17.65 12.10
CA ASN A 105 8.86 17.05 12.86
C ASN A 105 8.01 16.19 11.91
N LEU A 106 7.78 14.93 12.28
CA LEU A 106 6.82 14.04 11.66
C LEU A 106 5.64 13.87 12.59
N ASP A 107 4.48 14.31 12.14
CA ASP A 107 3.19 14.03 12.75
C ASP A 107 2.56 12.84 12.03
N ILE A 108 2.23 11.77 12.76
CA ILE A 108 1.69 10.56 12.16
C ILE A 108 0.49 10.04 12.95
N ALA A 109 -0.52 9.54 12.23
CA ALA A 109 -1.67 8.88 12.82
C ALA A 109 -2.00 7.60 12.05
N PHE A 110 -2.36 6.55 12.78
CA PHE A 110 -2.73 5.24 12.24
C PHE A 110 -4.18 4.90 12.57
N GLY A 111 -4.98 4.63 11.55
CA GLY A 111 -6.36 4.18 11.68
C GLY A 111 -6.46 2.72 12.10
N SER A 112 -7.65 2.30 12.53
CA SER A 112 -7.93 0.92 12.96
C SER A 112 -7.81 -0.09 11.81
N SER A 113 -8.05 0.34 10.58
CA SER A 113 -7.97 -0.49 9.38
C SER A 113 -6.70 -0.19 8.56
N GLY A 114 -5.61 0.20 9.22
CA GLY A 114 -4.32 0.42 8.55
C GLY A 114 -4.22 1.74 7.79
N GLN A 115 -5.19 2.64 7.90
CA GLN A 115 -5.08 3.97 7.29
C GLN A 115 -3.91 4.76 7.89
N LEU A 116 -3.26 5.58 7.06
CA LEU A 116 -2.11 6.38 7.41
C LEU A 116 -2.37 7.85 7.09
N LEU A 117 -2.28 8.70 8.11
CA LEU A 117 -2.10 10.14 7.93
C LEU A 117 -0.71 10.51 8.39
N ARG A 118 -0.05 11.36 7.61
CA ARG A 118 1.30 11.86 7.91
C ARG A 118 1.42 13.32 7.50
N GLY A 119 2.18 14.07 8.28
CA GLY A 119 2.55 15.45 8.00
C GLY A 119 4.01 15.67 8.37
N TYR A 120 4.69 16.50 7.57
CA TYR A 120 6.06 16.90 7.84
C TYR A 120 6.12 18.41 7.99
N SER A 121 6.84 18.87 9.00
CA SER A 121 7.15 20.29 9.20
C SER A 121 8.60 20.48 9.61
N ALA A 122 9.15 21.65 9.34
CA ALA A 122 10.43 22.04 9.90
C ALA A 122 10.33 22.24 11.43
N ALA A 123 11.47 22.33 12.12
CA ALA A 123 11.52 22.56 13.56
C ALA A 123 10.74 23.81 14.03
N ASP A 124 10.61 24.83 13.17
CA ASP A 124 9.88 26.07 13.43
C ASP A 124 8.37 25.97 13.10
N GLY A 125 7.90 24.80 12.65
CA GLY A 125 6.53 24.56 12.23
C GLY A 125 6.22 25.00 10.80
N SER A 126 7.21 25.49 10.05
CA SER A 126 7.01 25.88 8.65
C SER A 126 6.83 24.66 7.74
N ALA A 127 6.12 24.87 6.63
CA ALA A 127 5.89 23.83 5.62
C ALA A 127 7.19 23.54 4.85
N LEU A 128 7.45 22.27 4.60
CA LEU A 128 8.58 21.84 3.77
C LEU A 128 8.24 21.93 2.28
N PRO A 129 9.23 22.19 1.41
CA PRO A 129 9.08 22.04 -0.04
C PRO A 129 8.63 20.62 -0.43
N SER A 130 7.83 20.51 -1.49
CA SER A 130 7.28 19.23 -1.96
C SER A 130 8.35 18.19 -2.28
N GLU A 131 9.51 18.61 -2.80
CA GLU A 131 10.64 17.71 -3.10
C GLU A 131 11.24 17.09 -1.82
N GLN A 132 11.31 17.85 -0.73
CA GLN A 132 11.76 17.35 0.56
C GLN A 132 10.74 16.38 1.14
N ILE A 133 9.44 16.70 1.04
CA ILE A 133 8.36 15.82 1.47
C ILE A 133 8.42 14.49 0.71
N ALA A 134 8.61 14.50 -0.61
CA ALA A 134 8.73 13.29 -1.41
C ALA A 134 9.94 12.42 -1.00
N SER A 135 11.05 13.05 -0.61
CA SER A 135 12.23 12.34 -0.11
C SER A 135 11.97 11.72 1.28
N LEU A 136 11.26 12.42 2.16
CA LEU A 136 10.83 11.91 3.47
C LEU A 136 9.81 10.76 3.35
N ASP A 137 8.90 10.85 2.38
CA ASP A 137 7.96 9.78 2.05
C ASP A 137 8.69 8.52 1.57
N THR A 138 9.74 8.69 0.77
CA THR A 138 10.59 7.58 0.31
C THR A 138 11.27 6.90 1.50
N LEU A 139 11.79 7.69 2.45
CA LEU A 139 12.39 7.18 3.68
C LEU A 139 11.37 6.44 4.56
N LEU A 140 10.17 6.99 4.75
CA LEU A 140 9.11 6.35 5.52
C LEU A 140 8.64 5.04 4.86
N THR A 141 8.51 5.02 3.54
CA THR A 141 8.13 3.82 2.78
C THR A 141 9.17 2.72 2.92
N ALA A 142 10.46 3.08 2.86
CA ALA A 142 11.53 2.11 3.07
C ALA A 142 11.57 1.56 4.49
N TRP A 143 11.27 2.38 5.49
CA TRP A 143 11.13 1.90 6.86
C TRP A 143 9.99 0.88 6.98
N PHE A 144 8.82 1.15 6.38
CA PHE A 144 7.72 0.18 6.35
C PHE A 144 8.14 -1.13 5.66
N ALA A 145 8.87 -1.04 4.54
CA ALA A 145 9.35 -2.21 3.81
C ALA A 145 10.26 -3.10 4.68
N LYS A 146 11.16 -2.51 5.48
CA LYS A 146 11.99 -3.27 6.45
C LYS A 146 11.17 -4.01 7.51
N GLN A 147 9.93 -3.57 7.76
CA GLN A 147 8.99 -4.22 8.68
C GLN A 147 8.01 -5.17 7.97
N ASN A 148 8.26 -5.53 6.70
CA ASN A 148 7.35 -6.30 5.83
C ASN A 148 5.99 -5.63 5.66
N LYS A 149 5.98 -4.31 5.45
CA LYS A 149 4.77 -3.53 5.23
C LYS A 149 4.89 -2.65 3.99
N LEU A 150 3.76 -2.39 3.34
CA LEU A 150 3.67 -1.50 2.18
C LEU A 150 2.56 -0.48 2.39
N SER A 151 2.90 0.81 2.24
CA SER A 151 1.90 1.89 2.19
C SER A 151 1.44 2.07 0.75
N LYS A 152 0.15 1.87 0.50
CA LYS A 152 -0.48 2.07 -0.80
C LYS A 152 -1.82 2.79 -0.62
N ASP A 153 -2.03 3.86 -1.37
CA ASP A 153 -3.27 4.66 -1.37
C ASP A 153 -3.70 5.12 0.04
N GLY A 154 -2.73 5.49 0.89
CA GLY A 154 -2.97 5.93 2.27
C GLY A 154 -3.33 4.80 3.24
N THR A 155 -3.17 3.53 2.85
CA THR A 155 -3.40 2.36 3.71
C THR A 155 -2.13 1.50 3.76
N ILE A 156 -1.80 0.97 4.93
CA ILE A 156 -0.65 0.12 5.15
C ILE A 156 -1.11 -1.34 5.18
N TYR A 157 -0.45 -2.16 4.37
CA TYR A 157 -0.71 -3.58 4.22
C TYR A 157 0.48 -4.42 4.68
N GLU A 158 0.22 -5.66 5.06
CA GLU A 158 1.27 -6.67 5.24
C GLU A 158 1.70 -7.20 3.86
N ILE A 159 3.02 -7.36 3.70
CA ILE A 159 3.62 -7.94 2.49
C ILE A 159 4.45 -9.17 2.83
N ASP A 160 4.64 -10.03 1.85
CA ASP A 160 5.59 -11.13 1.92
C ASP A 160 7.03 -10.68 1.65
N TYR A 161 7.95 -11.64 1.55
CA TYR A 161 9.37 -11.39 1.31
C TYR A 161 9.66 -10.80 -0.08
N ASP A 162 8.80 -11.03 -1.06
CA ASP A 162 8.94 -10.51 -2.42
C ASP A 162 8.31 -9.12 -2.58
N GLY A 163 7.64 -8.63 -1.53
CA GLY A 163 6.95 -7.36 -1.53
C GLY A 163 5.52 -7.44 -2.07
N GLU A 164 4.97 -8.65 -2.22
CA GLU A 164 3.60 -8.85 -2.65
C GLU A 164 2.63 -8.77 -1.46
N LEU A 165 1.42 -8.27 -1.71
CA LEU A 165 0.41 -8.08 -0.68
C LEU A 165 -0.11 -9.43 -0.17
N ILE A 166 0.00 -9.65 1.15
CA ILE A 166 -0.55 -10.85 1.77
C ILE A 166 -2.07 -10.80 1.68
N THR A 167 -2.66 -11.89 1.20
CA THR A 167 -4.10 -12.04 1.06
C THR A 167 -4.62 -13.09 2.04
N ALA A 168 -5.68 -12.76 2.78
CA ALA A 168 -6.34 -13.68 3.69
C ALA A 168 -7.14 -14.76 2.93
N ALA A 169 -7.60 -15.79 3.65
CA ALA A 169 -8.35 -16.91 3.05
C ALA A 169 -9.64 -16.49 2.32
N ASN A 170 -10.19 -15.32 2.65
CA ASN A 170 -11.37 -14.74 2.00
C ASN A 170 -11.04 -13.88 0.75
N GLY A 171 -9.77 -13.80 0.33
CA GLY A 171 -9.34 -12.99 -0.80
C GLY A 171 -9.12 -11.50 -0.47
N ALA A 172 -9.30 -11.07 0.78
CA ALA A 172 -9.04 -9.69 1.19
C ALA A 172 -7.56 -9.46 1.52
N GLN A 173 -7.04 -8.27 1.21
CA GLN A 173 -5.68 -7.88 1.56
C GLN A 173 -5.56 -7.71 3.09
N VAL A 174 -4.46 -8.18 3.67
CA VAL A 174 -4.22 -8.09 5.10
C VAL A 174 -3.68 -6.71 5.43
N HIS A 175 -4.43 -5.95 6.23
CA HIS A 175 -4.02 -4.62 6.67
C HIS A 175 -3.03 -4.74 7.84
N ALA A 176 -2.13 -3.77 7.95
CA ALA A 176 -1.18 -3.74 9.04
C ALA A 176 -1.87 -3.45 10.38
N ASN A 177 -1.41 -4.15 11.42
CA ASN A 177 -1.91 -3.93 12.78
C ASN A 177 -1.40 -2.59 13.35
N ARG A 178 -2.34 -1.72 13.78
CA ARG A 178 -2.05 -0.39 14.35
C ARG A 178 -1.09 -0.45 15.54
N GLU A 179 -1.35 -1.33 16.50
CA GLU A 179 -0.57 -1.42 17.75
C GLU A 179 0.87 -1.90 17.48
N ASP A 180 1.03 -2.90 16.59
CA ASP A 180 2.34 -3.38 16.15
C ASP A 180 3.13 -2.26 15.46
N LEU A 181 2.49 -1.50 14.57
CA LEU A 181 3.10 -0.36 13.88
C LEU A 181 3.59 0.72 14.85
N ILE A 182 2.74 1.14 15.79
CA ILE A 182 3.09 2.14 16.80
C ILE A 182 4.26 1.65 17.65
N LYS A 183 4.19 0.40 18.13
CA LYS A 183 5.24 -0.19 18.96
C LYS A 183 6.58 -0.23 18.23
N LYS A 184 6.59 -0.64 16.95
CA LYS A 184 7.81 -0.67 16.13
C LYS A 184 8.33 0.73 15.84
N MET A 185 7.44 1.66 15.47
CA MET A 185 7.83 3.03 15.11
C MET A 185 8.46 3.79 16.28
N MET A 186 7.91 3.61 17.47
CA MET A 186 8.33 4.30 18.70
C MET A 186 9.42 3.56 19.48
N SER A 187 9.92 2.45 18.96
CA SER A 187 11.03 1.70 19.58
C SER A 187 12.28 2.57 19.67
N GLU A 188 12.93 2.64 20.84
CA GLU A 188 14.15 3.43 21.02
C GLU A 188 15.34 2.85 20.25
N ASP A 189 15.43 1.51 20.17
CA ASP A 189 16.57 0.82 19.58
C ASP A 189 16.45 0.64 18.06
N ALA A 190 15.22 0.55 17.53
CA ALA A 190 14.97 0.17 16.14
C ALA A 190 13.80 0.94 15.49
N GLY A 191 13.34 2.01 16.12
CA GLY A 191 12.22 2.80 15.63
C GLY A 191 12.55 3.67 14.43
N PHE A 192 11.54 4.39 13.95
CA PHE A 192 11.69 5.24 12.77
C PHE A 192 12.68 6.38 13.02
N LYS A 193 12.71 6.92 14.25
CA LYS A 193 13.69 7.93 14.64
C LYS A 193 15.13 7.42 14.48
N THR A 194 15.43 6.24 14.99
CA THR A 194 16.77 5.62 14.91
C THR A 194 17.14 5.34 13.46
N TYR A 195 16.20 4.80 12.68
CA TYR A 195 16.38 4.61 11.24
C TYR A 195 16.76 5.90 10.49
N MET A 196 16.07 7.00 10.79
CA MET A 196 16.35 8.30 10.18
C MET A 196 17.72 8.85 10.60
N GLN A 197 18.11 8.67 11.87
CA GLN A 197 19.43 9.06 12.37
C GLN A 197 20.57 8.28 11.69
N GLU A 198 20.40 6.98 11.46
CA GLU A 198 21.35 6.15 10.68
C GLU A 198 21.53 6.68 9.25
N LYS A 199 20.47 7.28 8.69
CA LYS A 199 20.50 7.95 7.38
C LYS A 199 21.01 9.39 7.43
N GLY A 200 21.42 9.88 8.60
CA GLY A 200 21.93 11.24 8.79
C GLY A 200 20.83 12.30 8.83
N VAL A 201 19.56 11.92 9.02
CA VAL A 201 18.42 12.84 9.10
C VAL A 201 17.89 12.88 10.53
N ASN A 202 17.89 14.07 11.13
CA ASN A 202 17.32 14.27 12.46
C ASN A 202 15.81 14.50 12.38
N ILE A 203 15.05 13.67 13.09
CA ILE A 203 13.59 13.73 13.12
C ILE A 203 13.04 13.59 14.54
N ALA A 204 11.95 14.30 14.82
CA ALA A 204 11.09 14.09 15.97
C ALA A 204 9.77 13.49 15.47
N VAL A 205 9.35 12.38 16.08
CA VAL A 205 8.11 11.68 15.72
C VAL A 205 7.05 11.98 16.77
N GLN A 206 5.89 12.46 16.35
CA GLN A 206 4.72 12.70 17.17
C GLN A 206 3.57 11.82 16.69
N LEU A 207 3.02 11.02 17.60
CA LEU A 207 1.88 10.17 17.32
C LEU A 207 0.60 10.92 17.68
N HIS A 208 -0.34 10.94 16.76
CA HIS A 208 -1.68 11.48 16.96
C HIS A 208 -2.73 10.38 16.87
N ASP A 209 -3.88 10.64 17.50
CA ASP A 209 -5.06 9.84 17.25
C ASP A 209 -5.55 10.06 15.82
N TYR A 210 -5.91 8.96 15.16
CA TYR A 210 -6.52 9.05 13.84
C TYR A 210 -7.91 9.69 14.00
N PRO A 211 -8.28 10.68 13.18
CA PRO A 211 -9.62 11.23 13.19
C PRO A 211 -10.56 10.14 12.71
N GLU A 212 -11.20 9.44 13.64
CA GLU A 212 -12.30 8.55 13.32
C GLU A 212 -13.42 9.45 12.75
N GLU A 213 -13.78 9.26 11.48
CA GLU A 213 -15.08 9.72 11.02
C GLU A 213 -16.09 9.14 11.99
N TYR A 214 -16.82 10.00 12.70
CA TYR A 214 -17.99 9.59 13.47
C TYR A 214 -18.88 8.79 12.52
N SER A 215 -18.84 7.47 12.64
CA SER A 215 -19.80 6.62 11.99
C SER A 215 -21.16 7.02 12.53
N VAL A 216 -22.04 7.42 11.62
CA VAL A 216 -23.46 7.53 11.91
C VAL A 216 -23.85 6.21 12.60
N PRO A 217 -24.45 6.24 13.79
CA PRO A 217 -24.60 5.04 14.62
C PRO A 217 -25.29 3.92 13.85
N GLU A 218 -24.64 2.76 13.86
CA GLU A 218 -25.18 1.49 13.39
C GLU A 218 -26.59 1.26 13.97
N THR A 219 -27.61 1.54 13.17
CA THR A 219 -28.90 0.85 13.27
C THR A 219 -28.88 -0.31 12.29
N VAL A 220 -28.04 -1.29 12.59
CA VAL A 220 -28.29 -2.68 12.18
C VAL A 220 -28.26 -3.53 13.43
N GLN A 221 -29.32 -3.37 14.22
CA GLN A 221 -29.72 -4.35 15.21
C GLN A 221 -29.83 -5.72 14.51
N SER A 222 -28.96 -6.65 14.92
CA SER A 222 -29.32 -8.05 15.20
C SER A 222 -30.31 -8.70 14.22
N VAL A 223 -29.83 -9.15 13.05
CA VAL A 223 -30.50 -10.26 12.34
C VAL A 223 -29.92 -11.58 12.83
N GLU A 224 -30.03 -11.79 14.13
CA GLU A 224 -29.66 -13.06 14.77
C GLU A 224 -30.62 -13.36 15.92
N GLN A 225 -31.93 -13.20 15.68
CA GLN A 225 -32.98 -13.77 16.54
C GLN A 225 -34.40 -13.70 15.92
N VAL A 226 -34.57 -14.12 14.66
CA VAL A 226 -35.89 -14.59 14.15
C VAL A 226 -35.69 -15.82 13.27
N SER A 227 -35.14 -16.89 13.84
CA SER A 227 -35.11 -18.22 13.19
C SER A 227 -35.08 -19.35 14.22
N GLN A 228 -35.81 -19.21 15.33
CA GLN A 228 -36.14 -20.32 16.24
C GLN A 228 -37.54 -20.15 16.84
N ALA A 229 -38.58 -20.16 16.00
CA ALA A 229 -39.96 -20.39 16.44
C ALA A 229 -40.82 -20.92 15.26
N ALA A 230 -40.37 -21.98 14.58
CA ALA A 230 -41.19 -22.69 13.60
C ALA A 230 -40.71 -24.14 13.42
N LYS A 231 -40.69 -24.91 14.52
CA LYS A 231 -40.67 -26.38 14.46
C LYS A 231 -41.50 -26.96 15.59
N GLN A 232 -42.81 -27.11 15.38
CA GLN A 232 -43.54 -28.28 15.83
C GLN A 232 -44.57 -28.71 14.77
N PRO A 233 -44.82 -30.02 14.63
CA PRO A 233 -45.42 -30.63 13.45
C PRO A 233 -46.94 -30.68 13.49
N VAL A 234 -47.50 -30.78 12.30
CA VAL A 234 -48.90 -31.03 11.94
C VAL A 234 -49.45 -32.28 12.63
N ALA A 235 -50.62 -32.15 13.26
CA ALA A 235 -51.59 -33.23 13.45
C ALA A 235 -52.95 -32.77 12.94
N GLU A 236 -53.57 -33.63 12.16
CA GLU A 236 -54.68 -33.42 11.23
C GLU A 236 -56.03 -33.93 11.83
N LYS A 237 -57.14 -33.49 11.21
CA LYS A 237 -58.57 -33.93 11.30
C LYS A 237 -59.43 -33.08 12.26
N THR A 238 -60.61 -32.57 11.88
CA THR A 238 -61.67 -33.20 11.06
C THR A 238 -62.60 -32.14 10.45
N ASN A 239 -63.10 -32.42 9.23
CA ASN A 239 -64.22 -31.74 8.56
C ASN A 239 -65.53 -31.86 9.36
N GLU A 240 -66.38 -30.85 9.30
CA GLU A 240 -67.83 -31.10 9.15
C GLU A 240 -68.50 -29.95 8.39
N ILE A 241 -69.28 -30.36 7.39
CA ILE A 241 -70.04 -29.56 6.44
C ILE A 241 -71.51 -29.65 6.89
N GLU A 242 -72.29 -28.57 6.79
CA GLU A 242 -73.55 -28.47 5.99
C GLU A 242 -74.79 -28.10 6.85
N PRO A 243 -75.97 -27.73 6.28
CA PRO A 243 -76.60 -26.43 6.52
C PRO A 243 -78.10 -26.48 6.89
N THR A 244 -78.72 -25.29 6.92
CA THR A 244 -80.15 -24.99 6.66
C THR A 244 -81.17 -25.24 7.77
N ILE A 245 -81.78 -24.14 8.24
CA ILE A 245 -83.20 -24.09 8.59
C ILE A 245 -83.76 -22.75 8.08
N SER A 246 -84.76 -22.81 7.19
CA SER A 246 -85.62 -21.67 6.80
C SER A 246 -86.92 -21.68 7.66
N PRO A 247 -87.94 -20.86 7.37
CA PRO A 247 -88.13 -19.48 7.84
C PRO A 247 -89.40 -19.34 8.70
N SER A 248 -89.63 -18.21 9.37
CA SER A 248 -90.98 -17.73 9.68
C SER A 248 -90.95 -16.26 10.12
N GLY A 249 -91.84 -15.46 9.56
CA GLY A 249 -92.09 -14.06 9.96
C GLY A 249 -92.42 -13.94 11.44
N GLY A 250 -92.43 -12.75 12.04
CA GLY A 250 -92.69 -11.42 11.52
C GLY A 250 -93.54 -10.73 12.59
N MET A 251 -93.33 -9.41 12.79
CA MET A 251 -94.11 -8.50 13.63
C MET A 251 -93.97 -8.68 15.16
N SER A 252 -94.04 -7.67 16.03
CA SER A 252 -94.15 -6.20 15.97
C SER A 252 -94.14 -5.71 17.44
N ALA A 253 -93.89 -4.40 17.63
CA ALA A 253 -94.05 -3.58 18.83
C ALA A 253 -93.07 -3.82 20.00
N GLY A 254 -92.54 -2.81 20.68
CA GLY A 254 -92.74 -1.36 20.60
C GLY A 254 -92.27 -0.72 21.91
N SER A 255 -91.69 0.47 21.82
CA SER A 255 -91.81 1.65 22.70
C SER A 255 -90.75 2.67 22.30
#